data_AF-A0ABD0Z3A7-F1
#
_entry.id   AF-A0ABD0Z3A7-F1
#
_cell.length_a   1.000
_cell.length_b   1.000
_cell.length_c   1.000
_cell.angle_alpha   90.00
_cell.angle_beta   90.00
_cell.angle_gamma   90.00
#
_symmetry.space_group_name_H-M   'P 1'
#
loop_
_entity.id
_entity.type
_entity.pdbx_description
1 polymer ?
#
loop_
_entity_poly.entity_id
_entity_poly.type
_entity_poly.pdbx_seq_one_letter_code
_entity_poly.pdbx_strand_id
1 'polypeptide(L)'
;MLALSCLDMLVELDEGGTFTWILSSRGYLKFAIDSLLEADRHLVALLTTNIKSLRPLYVYESKMALLCRLASTPSGAELLLEHSTLACLSALHVFNKHPEIVNHMASGSMEAEFVPTVSSRYLQILSPALSLCDTIISSLGVTHQAAVAQVLKFVLSNGEMVTLVLRSGSPFHQLCYLKELALLTGVIARATNEGR
;
A
#
# COMPACT_ATOMS: atom_id res chain seq x y z
N MET A 1 8.77 10.42 -10.25
CA MET A 1 9.76 9.87 -9.31
C MET A 1 10.54 11.01 -8.70
N LEU A 2 11.50 11.65 -9.38
CA LEU A 2 12.28 12.76 -8.80
C LEU A 2 11.44 13.86 -8.15
N ALA A 3 10.43 14.41 -8.85
CA ALA A 3 9.56 15.44 -8.27
C ALA A 3 8.81 14.96 -7.01
N LEU A 4 8.39 13.69 -6.97
CA LEU A 4 7.72 13.12 -5.80
C LEU A 4 8.72 12.91 -4.65
N SER A 5 9.94 12.47 -4.94
CA SER A 5 11.01 12.35 -3.94
C SER A 5 11.43 13.71 -3.38
N CYS A 6 11.44 14.77 -4.20
CA CYS A 6 11.66 16.13 -3.70
C CYS A 6 10.50 16.60 -2.81
N LEU A 7 9.25 16.32 -3.19
CA LEU A 7 8.09 16.61 -2.33
C LEU A 7 8.14 15.84 -1.02
N ASP A 8 8.53 14.57 -1.06
CA ASP A 8 8.73 13.71 0.10
C ASP A 8 9.73 14.35 1.08
N MET A 9 10.89 14.77 0.56
CA MET A 9 11.92 15.47 1.34
C MET A 9 11.40 16.81 1.90
N LEU A 10 10.64 17.58 1.12
CA LEU A 10 10.07 18.84 1.58
C LEU A 10 9.09 18.65 2.74
N VAL A 11 8.27 17.58 2.69
CA VAL A 11 7.35 17.25 3.79
C VAL A 11 8.10 16.79 5.03
N GLU A 12 9.23 16.09 4.88
CA GLU A 12 10.06 15.68 6.04
C GLU A 12 10.76 16.88 6.71
N LEU A 13 11.12 17.90 5.95
CA LEU A 13 11.70 19.13 6.50
C LEU A 13 10.64 20.09 7.08
N ASP A 14 9.36 19.82 6.88
CA ASP A 14 8.27 20.69 7.32
C ASP A 14 7.83 20.37 8.76
N GLU A 15 8.49 20.97 9.73
CA GLU A 15 8.13 20.86 11.15
C GLU A 15 6.75 21.46 11.48
N GLY A 16 6.24 22.35 10.62
CA GLY A 16 5.02 23.13 10.89
C GLY A 16 3.76 22.63 10.16
N GLY A 17 3.83 21.57 9.35
CA GLY A 17 2.69 21.04 8.58
C GLY A 17 2.10 22.01 7.55
N THR A 18 2.82 23.08 7.21
CA THR A 18 2.37 24.11 6.25
C THR A 18 2.27 23.54 4.83
N PHE A 19 3.23 22.68 4.44
CA PHE A 19 3.21 22.03 3.14
C PHE A 19 2.08 21.01 3.03
N THR A 20 1.81 20.24 4.09
CA THR A 20 0.67 19.32 4.15
C THR A 20 -0.64 20.07 3.94
N TRP A 21 -0.80 21.23 4.58
CA TRP A 21 -1.97 22.09 4.38
C TRP A 21 -2.04 22.67 2.96
N ILE A 22 -0.94 23.11 2.37
CA ILE A 22 -0.90 23.61 0.98
C ILE A 22 -1.27 22.51 -0.02
N LEU A 23 -0.77 21.29 0.18
CA LEU A 23 -1.07 20.12 -0.65
C LEU A 23 -2.56 19.78 -0.62
N SER A 24 -3.18 19.86 0.55
CA SER A 24 -4.62 19.63 0.72
C SER A 24 -5.46 20.77 0.14
N SER A 25 -5.18 22.03 0.53
CA SER A 25 -5.97 23.22 0.15
C SER A 25 -5.99 23.48 -1.36
N ARG A 26 -4.91 23.16 -2.07
CA ARG A 26 -4.83 23.30 -3.53
C ARG A 26 -5.33 22.07 -4.30
N GLY A 27 -5.80 21.03 -3.60
CA GLY A 27 -6.35 19.82 -4.21
C GLY A 27 -5.30 18.86 -4.80
N TYR A 28 -4.00 19.11 -4.59
CA TYR A 28 -2.94 18.22 -5.07
C TYR A 28 -3.00 16.86 -4.39
N LEU A 29 -3.37 16.82 -3.11
CA LEU A 29 -3.53 15.56 -2.37
C LEU A 29 -4.64 14.70 -2.97
N LYS A 30 -5.81 15.30 -3.24
CA LYS A 30 -6.93 14.62 -3.89
C LYS A 30 -6.57 14.10 -5.27
N PHE A 31 -5.92 14.92 -6.09
CA PHE A 31 -5.43 14.49 -7.41
C PHE A 31 -4.42 13.33 -7.31
N ALA A 32 -3.53 13.36 -6.31
CA ALA A 32 -2.57 12.28 -6.08
C ALA A 32 -3.26 10.96 -5.74
N ILE A 33 -4.34 11.01 -4.96
CA ILE A 33 -5.19 9.86 -4.60
C ILE A 33 -5.98 9.37 -5.81
N ASP A 34 -6.71 10.25 -6.50
CA ASP A 34 -7.54 9.89 -7.66
C ASP A 34 -6.69 9.25 -8.78
N SER A 35 -5.48 9.76 -8.99
CA SER A 35 -4.53 9.20 -9.95
C SER A 35 -3.92 7.85 -9.53
N LEU A 36 -4.22 7.31 -8.35
CA LEU A 36 -3.96 5.91 -8.00
C LEU A 36 -4.97 4.98 -8.69
N LEU A 37 -6.24 5.38 -8.78
CA LEU A 37 -7.26 4.60 -9.49
C LEU A 37 -6.94 4.50 -10.98
N GLU A 38 -6.45 5.57 -11.57
CA GLU A 38 -5.97 5.57 -12.96
C GLU A 38 -4.78 4.62 -13.16
N ALA A 39 -3.92 4.51 -12.14
CA ALA A 39 -2.75 3.63 -12.17
C ALA A 39 -3.12 2.13 -12.04
N ASP A 40 -4.31 1.79 -11.53
CA ASP A 40 -4.73 0.41 -11.28
C ASP A 40 -4.55 -0.50 -12.51
N ARG A 41 -5.00 -0.04 -13.68
CA ARG A 41 -4.85 -0.79 -14.95
C ARG A 41 -3.40 -1.08 -15.30
N HIS A 42 -2.51 -0.13 -15.01
CA HIS A 42 -1.09 -0.28 -15.26
C HIS A 42 -0.45 -1.21 -14.23
N LEU A 43 -0.88 -1.17 -12.97
CA LEU A 43 -0.41 -2.05 -11.90
C LEU A 43 -0.85 -3.51 -12.13
N VAL A 44 -2.09 -3.73 -12.56
CA VAL A 44 -2.57 -5.07 -12.95
C VAL A 44 -1.76 -5.63 -14.12
N ALA A 45 -1.42 -4.80 -15.11
CA ALA A 45 -0.59 -5.23 -16.24
C ALA A 45 0.83 -5.66 -15.80
N LEU A 46 1.36 -5.11 -14.70
CA LEU A 46 2.66 -5.52 -14.16
C LEU A 46 2.65 -6.91 -13.52
N LEU A 47 1.48 -7.41 -13.11
CA LEU A 47 1.34 -8.76 -12.56
C LEU A 47 1.32 -9.85 -13.64
N THR A 48 1.35 -9.45 -14.92
CA THR A 48 1.49 -10.38 -16.06
C THR A 48 2.96 -10.69 -16.34
N THR A 49 3.23 -11.84 -16.99
CA THR A 49 4.58 -12.28 -17.36
C THR A 49 5.26 -11.39 -18.41
N ASN A 50 4.50 -10.66 -19.23
CA ASN A 50 5.03 -9.78 -20.28
C ASN A 50 5.08 -8.32 -19.82
N ILE A 51 6.20 -7.92 -19.22
CA ILE A 51 6.40 -6.58 -18.67
C ILE A 51 6.98 -5.67 -19.74
N LYS A 52 6.29 -4.56 -20.02
CA LYS A 52 6.78 -3.50 -20.93
C LYS A 52 7.69 -2.48 -20.22
N SER A 53 7.39 -2.15 -18.97
CA SER A 53 8.15 -1.18 -18.17
C SER A 53 7.78 -1.27 -16.69
N LEU A 54 8.77 -1.15 -15.80
CA LEU A 54 8.56 -1.05 -14.33
C LEU A 54 8.25 0.37 -13.87
N ARG A 55 8.23 1.36 -14.78
CA ARG A 55 7.99 2.77 -14.43
C ARG A 55 6.70 2.99 -13.62
N PRO A 56 5.56 2.36 -13.94
CA PRO A 56 4.33 2.54 -13.15
C PRO A 56 4.47 2.08 -11.70
N LEU A 57 5.25 1.01 -11.44
CA LEU A 57 5.51 0.49 -10.09
C LEU A 57 6.22 1.52 -9.23
N TYR A 58 7.34 2.04 -9.71
CA TYR A 58 8.14 3.00 -8.97
C TYR A 58 7.44 4.36 -8.79
N VAL A 59 6.56 4.76 -9.73
CA VAL A 59 5.72 5.95 -9.54
C VAL A 59 4.71 5.70 -8.43
N TYR A 60 4.08 4.52 -8.41
CA TYR A 60 3.17 4.12 -7.34
C TYR A 60 3.89 4.09 -5.98
N GLU A 61 5.06 3.45 -5.88
CA GLU A 61 5.85 3.43 -4.64
C GLU A 61 6.20 4.85 -4.17
N SER A 62 6.63 5.72 -5.08
CA SER A 62 6.94 7.13 -4.73
C SER A 62 5.71 7.87 -4.20
N LYS A 63 4.51 7.63 -4.77
CA LYS A 63 3.26 8.23 -4.29
C LYS A 63 2.88 7.69 -2.92
N MET A 64 2.93 6.38 -2.75
CA MET A 64 2.59 5.74 -1.48
C MET A 64 3.56 6.15 -0.37
N ALA A 65 4.86 6.29 -0.67
CA ALA A 65 5.85 6.81 0.29
C ALA A 65 5.48 8.22 0.78
N LEU A 66 5.13 9.12 -0.14
CA LEU A 66 4.66 10.47 0.20
C LEU A 66 3.40 10.42 1.07
N LEU A 67 2.42 9.58 0.73
CA LEU A 67 1.19 9.42 1.53
C LEU A 67 1.50 8.86 2.93
N CYS A 68 2.39 7.87 3.05
CA CYS A 68 2.85 7.32 4.34
C CYS A 68 3.55 8.39 5.18
N ARG A 69 4.33 9.26 4.55
CA ARG A 69 5.01 10.37 5.22
C ARG A 69 4.01 11.40 5.74
N LEU A 70 3.02 11.78 4.93
CA LEU A 70 1.91 12.63 5.40
C LEU A 70 1.18 11.98 6.58
N ALA A 71 0.89 10.68 6.49
CA ALA A 71 0.20 9.91 7.53
C ALA A 71 0.99 9.76 8.84
N SER A 72 2.30 10.03 8.84
CA SER A 72 3.12 9.96 10.05
C SER A 72 2.80 11.08 11.04
N THR A 73 2.15 12.15 10.57
CA THR A 73 1.61 13.22 11.43
C THR A 73 0.12 13.00 11.66
N PRO A 74 -0.42 13.29 12.86
CA PRO A 74 -1.84 13.09 13.14
C PRO A 74 -2.73 13.95 12.23
N SER A 75 -2.39 15.23 12.03
CA SER A 75 -3.13 16.12 11.13
C SER A 75 -3.08 15.67 9.67
N GLY A 76 -1.96 15.12 9.20
CA GLY A 76 -1.85 14.56 7.86
C GLY A 76 -2.67 13.28 7.70
N ALA A 77 -2.71 12.41 8.72
CA ALA A 77 -3.55 11.22 8.72
C ALA A 77 -5.05 11.56 8.71
N GLU A 78 -5.49 12.57 9.48
CA GLU A 78 -6.88 13.07 9.42
C GLU A 78 -7.24 13.55 8.00
N LEU A 79 -6.39 14.37 7.40
CA LEU A 79 -6.59 14.84 6.02
C LEU A 79 -6.68 13.69 5.01
N LEU A 80 -5.87 12.64 5.16
CA LEU A 80 -5.94 11.47 4.29
C LEU A 80 -7.25 10.70 4.43
N LEU A 81 -7.81 10.63 5.64
CA LEU A 81 -9.12 10.04 5.89
C LEU A 81 -10.25 10.89 5.30
N GLU A 82 -10.17 12.22 5.42
CA GLU A 82 -11.14 13.15 4.82
C GLU A 82 -11.17 13.02 3.29
N HIS A 83 -10.01 12.90 2.65
CA HIS A 83 -9.89 12.67 1.20
C HIS A 83 -10.18 11.23 0.78
N SER A 84 -10.68 10.38 1.68
CA SER A 84 -11.12 9.01 1.39
C SER A 84 -10.02 8.11 0.80
N THR A 85 -8.77 8.30 1.23
CA THR A 85 -7.61 7.54 0.71
C THR A 85 -7.80 6.03 0.85
N LEU A 86 -8.29 5.56 2.00
CA LEU A 86 -8.53 4.13 2.22
C LEU A 86 -9.67 3.57 1.35
N ALA A 87 -10.68 4.40 1.04
CA ALA A 87 -11.73 4.01 0.11
C ALA A 87 -11.19 3.91 -1.33
N CYS A 88 -10.32 4.84 -1.73
CA CYS A 88 -9.61 4.75 -3.01
C CYS A 88 -8.78 3.46 -3.10
N LEU A 89 -8.01 3.12 -2.05
CA LEU A 89 -7.25 1.87 -2.02
C LEU A 89 -8.16 0.64 -2.07
N SER A 90 -9.31 0.67 -1.39
CA SER A 90 -10.27 -0.44 -1.43
C SER A 90 -10.86 -0.70 -2.82
N ALA A 91 -10.85 0.30 -3.70
CA ALA A 91 -11.37 0.20 -5.06
C ALA A 91 -10.33 -0.32 -6.07
N LEU A 92 -9.05 -0.46 -5.69
CA LEU A 92 -8.01 -0.96 -6.59
C LEU A 92 -8.16 -2.47 -6.80
N HIS A 93 -8.28 -2.90 -8.07
CA HIS A 93 -8.42 -4.31 -8.39
C HIS A 93 -7.09 -5.08 -8.32
N VAL A 94 -5.96 -4.38 -8.32
CA VAL A 94 -4.63 -4.99 -8.25
C VAL A 94 -4.45 -5.92 -7.05
N PHE A 95 -5.05 -5.61 -5.90
CA PHE A 95 -4.93 -6.42 -4.68
C PHE A 95 -5.61 -7.79 -4.81
N ASN A 96 -6.66 -7.90 -5.61
CA ASN A 96 -7.35 -9.18 -5.85
C ASN A 96 -6.69 -10.02 -6.95
N LYS A 97 -5.59 -9.55 -7.55
CA LYS A 97 -4.81 -10.28 -8.56
C LYS A 97 -3.57 -10.95 -7.97
N HIS A 98 -3.70 -11.48 -6.76
CA HIS A 98 -2.62 -12.17 -6.06
C HIS A 98 -2.10 -13.37 -6.89
N PRO A 99 -0.79 -13.53 -7.07
CA PRO A 99 -0.22 -14.64 -7.84
C PRO A 99 -0.46 -15.97 -7.12
N GLU A 100 -1.00 -16.97 -7.82
CA GLU A 100 -1.25 -18.27 -7.22
C GLU A 100 0.01 -18.86 -6.56
N ILE A 101 -0.11 -19.21 -5.28
CA ILE A 101 0.96 -19.82 -4.47
C ILE A 101 1.31 -21.24 -4.96
N VAL A 102 0.50 -21.80 -5.87
CA VAL A 102 0.61 -23.16 -6.37
C VAL A 102 1.80 -23.27 -7.33
N ASN A 103 2.91 -23.78 -6.81
CA ASN A 103 4.07 -24.29 -7.56
C ASN A 103 4.99 -23.27 -8.27
N HIS A 104 5.51 -22.29 -7.53
CA HIS A 104 6.74 -21.59 -7.94
C HIS A 104 8.02 -22.44 -7.85
N MET A 105 7.96 -23.71 -7.40
CA MET A 105 9.09 -24.65 -7.47
C MET A 105 9.51 -25.02 -8.91
N ALA A 106 8.71 -24.65 -9.93
CA ALA A 106 8.95 -25.02 -11.32
C ALA A 106 9.55 -23.90 -12.21
N SER A 107 9.72 -22.67 -11.72
CA SER A 107 10.33 -21.61 -12.55
C SER A 107 11.85 -21.62 -12.40
N GLY A 108 12.48 -22.63 -13.01
CA GLY A 108 13.92 -22.69 -13.25
C GLY A 108 14.36 -21.88 -14.48
N SER A 109 13.67 -20.79 -14.81
CA SER A 109 14.18 -19.86 -15.81
C SER A 109 15.14 -18.89 -15.12
N MET A 110 16.35 -18.77 -15.67
CA MET A 110 17.23 -17.62 -15.45
C MET A 110 16.45 -16.35 -15.83
N GLU A 111 15.61 -15.84 -14.93
CA GLU A 111 15.08 -14.50 -15.04
C GLU A 111 16.30 -13.58 -14.95
N ALA A 112 16.46 -12.70 -15.94
CA ALA A 112 17.53 -11.71 -15.95
C ALA A 112 17.57 -11.04 -14.57
N GLU A 113 18.76 -11.05 -13.95
CA GLU A 113 19.06 -10.71 -12.54
C GLU A 113 18.48 -9.35 -12.05
N PHE A 114 17.94 -8.54 -12.96
CA PHE A 114 17.41 -7.20 -12.76
C PHE A 114 15.87 -7.08 -12.78
N VAL A 115 15.11 -8.12 -13.14
CA VAL A 115 13.64 -8.05 -13.16
C VAL A 115 13.06 -8.79 -11.94
N PRO A 116 12.38 -8.11 -11.01
CA PRO A 116 11.79 -8.77 -9.85
C PRO A 116 10.69 -9.74 -10.28
N THR A 117 10.57 -10.87 -9.59
CA THR A 117 9.55 -11.90 -9.84
C THR A 117 8.13 -11.34 -9.68
N VAL A 118 7.11 -12.02 -10.24
CA VAL A 118 5.69 -11.61 -10.11
C VAL A 118 5.29 -11.42 -8.65
N SER A 119 5.69 -12.35 -7.78
CA SER A 119 5.43 -12.30 -6.34
C SER A 119 6.13 -11.12 -5.65
N SER A 120 7.38 -10.82 -6.03
CA SER A 120 8.09 -9.65 -5.50
C SER A 120 7.40 -8.35 -5.92
N ARG A 121 6.94 -8.25 -7.17
CA ARG A 121 6.20 -7.06 -7.65
C ARG A 121 4.86 -6.89 -6.95
N TYR A 122 4.15 -8.00 -6.73
CA TYR A 122 2.92 -7.98 -5.96
C TYR A 122 3.15 -7.48 -4.52
N LEU A 123 4.17 -8.00 -3.84
CA LEU A 123 4.56 -7.53 -2.51
C LEU A 123 4.94 -6.03 -2.52
N GLN A 124 5.64 -5.54 -3.54
CA GLN A 124 5.96 -4.11 -3.69
C GLN A 124 4.72 -3.22 -3.86
N ILE A 125 3.60 -3.77 -4.37
CA ILE A 125 2.33 -3.05 -4.50
C ILE A 125 1.55 -3.09 -3.19
N LEU A 126 1.49 -4.26 -2.53
CA LEU A 126 0.72 -4.49 -1.32
C LEU A 126 1.37 -3.86 -0.07
N SER A 127 2.69 -3.96 0.05
CA SER A 127 3.44 -3.51 1.23
C SER A 127 3.22 -2.01 1.56
N PRO A 128 3.30 -1.07 0.59
CA PRO A 128 3.04 0.33 0.88
C PRO A 128 1.59 0.62 1.30
N ALA A 129 0.61 -0.12 0.78
CA ALA A 129 -0.79 0.04 1.15
C ALA A 129 -1.05 -0.40 2.60
N LEU A 130 -0.51 -1.56 2.99
CA LEU A 130 -0.59 -2.05 4.37
C LEU A 130 0.21 -1.15 5.33
N SER A 131 1.37 -0.67 4.90
CA SER A 131 2.18 0.26 5.70
C SER A 131 1.46 1.59 5.92
N LEU A 132 0.71 2.09 4.93
CA LEU A 132 -0.11 3.29 5.08
C LEU A 132 -1.23 3.08 6.11
N CYS A 133 -1.92 1.93 6.07
CA CYS A 133 -2.91 1.58 7.10
C CYS A 133 -2.27 1.56 8.49
N ASP A 134 -1.06 1.00 8.59
CA ASP A 134 -0.30 0.90 9.83
C ASP A 134 0.11 2.27 10.39
N THR A 135 0.60 3.17 9.53
CA THR A 135 1.01 4.52 9.93
C THR A 135 -0.19 5.37 10.32
N ILE A 136 -1.33 5.26 9.63
CA ILE A 136 -2.59 5.94 9.99
C ILE A 136 -3.07 5.50 11.38
N ILE A 137 -3.10 4.19 11.66
CA ILE A 137 -3.50 3.69 12.99
C ILE A 137 -2.48 4.12 14.05
N SER A 138 -1.19 4.13 13.73
CA SER A 138 -0.13 4.51 14.68
C SER A 138 -0.13 6.01 15.00
N SER A 139 -0.46 6.88 14.04
CA SER A 139 -0.44 8.33 14.24
C SER A 139 -1.71 8.87 14.92
N LEU A 140 -2.89 8.32 14.58
CA LEU A 140 -4.17 8.71 15.20
C LEU A 140 -4.48 7.94 16.49
N GLY A 141 -3.83 6.79 16.67
CA GLY A 141 -4.09 5.86 17.75
C GLY A 141 -5.33 4.99 17.53
N VAL A 142 -5.40 3.88 18.27
CA VAL A 142 -6.50 2.90 18.22
C VAL A 142 -7.84 3.44 18.78
N THR A 143 -7.81 4.61 19.42
CA THR A 143 -9.01 5.28 19.94
C THR A 143 -9.83 5.95 18.84
N HIS A 144 -9.22 6.26 17.68
CA HIS A 144 -9.89 6.88 16.57
C HIS A 144 -10.74 5.87 15.79
N GLN A 145 -11.98 5.67 16.24
CA GLN A 145 -12.93 4.69 15.70
C GLN A 145 -13.11 4.78 14.16
N ALA A 146 -13.17 5.99 13.60
CA ALA A 146 -13.30 6.16 12.16
C ALA A 146 -12.10 5.63 11.37
N ALA A 147 -10.86 5.83 11.85
CA ALA A 147 -9.65 5.33 11.21
C ALA A 147 -9.64 3.80 11.21
N VAL A 148 -9.93 3.18 12.36
CA VAL A 148 -10.04 1.72 12.51
C VAL A 148 -11.13 1.16 11.59
N ALA A 149 -12.31 1.77 11.57
CA ALA A 149 -13.42 1.34 10.73
C ALA A 149 -13.08 1.40 9.23
N GLN A 150 -12.37 2.45 8.77
CA GLN A 150 -11.95 2.56 7.37
C GLN A 150 -10.88 1.53 7.01
N VAL A 151 -9.92 1.25 7.90
CA VAL A 151 -8.90 0.20 7.67
C VAL A 151 -9.55 -1.17 7.63
N LEU A 152 -10.46 -1.48 8.56
CA LEU A 152 -11.21 -2.74 8.54
C LEU A 152 -12.04 -2.87 7.27
N LYS A 153 -12.68 -1.78 6.81
CA LYS A 153 -13.39 -1.77 5.53
C LYS A 153 -12.47 -2.07 4.35
N PHE A 154 -11.27 -1.51 4.32
CA PHE A 154 -10.27 -1.83 3.30
C PHE A 154 -9.89 -3.33 3.31
N VAL A 155 -9.62 -3.89 4.49
CA VAL A 155 -9.28 -5.32 4.62
C VAL A 155 -10.46 -6.20 4.17
N LEU A 156 -11.68 -5.89 4.59
CA LEU A 156 -12.89 -6.65 4.23
C LEU A 156 -13.22 -6.55 2.75
N SER A 157 -13.02 -5.39 2.12
CA SER A 157 -13.25 -5.21 0.68
C SER A 157 -12.32 -6.05 -0.18
N ASN A 158 -11.14 -6.40 0.35
CA ASN A 158 -10.15 -7.26 -0.30
C ASN A 158 -10.10 -8.64 0.37
N GLY A 159 -11.25 -9.17 0.79
CA GLY A 159 -11.34 -10.43 1.55
C GLY A 159 -10.78 -11.66 0.83
N GLU A 160 -10.81 -11.69 -0.51
CA GLU A 160 -10.19 -12.77 -1.31
C GLU A 160 -8.66 -12.77 -1.13
N MET A 161 -8.02 -11.61 -1.23
CA MET A 161 -6.59 -11.41 -0.98
C MET A 161 -6.22 -11.85 0.44
N VAL A 162 -7.00 -11.43 1.43
CA VAL A 162 -6.79 -11.80 2.84
C VAL A 162 -6.86 -13.31 3.04
N THR A 163 -7.88 -13.95 2.48
CA THR A 163 -8.08 -15.39 2.59
C THR A 163 -6.92 -16.15 1.94
N LEU A 164 -6.44 -15.69 0.79
CA LEU A 164 -5.36 -16.36 0.06
C LEU A 164 -4.02 -16.24 0.81
N VAL A 165 -3.69 -15.06 1.34
CA VAL A 165 -2.48 -14.83 2.14
C VAL A 165 -2.53 -15.62 3.46
N LEU A 166 -3.69 -15.70 4.13
CA LEU A 166 -3.83 -16.47 5.36
C LEU A 166 -3.83 -18.00 5.13
N ARG A 167 -4.34 -18.45 3.97
CA ARG A 167 -4.39 -19.88 3.62
C ARG A 167 -3.03 -20.42 3.17
N SER A 168 -2.05 -19.55 2.93
CA SER A 168 -0.73 -19.93 2.44
C SER A 168 0.15 -20.60 3.51
N GLY A 169 -0.40 -21.28 4.52
CA GLY A 169 0.38 -21.96 5.55
C GLY A 169 1.13 -23.19 5.01
N SER A 170 2.35 -23.00 4.48
CA SER A 170 3.27 -24.10 4.16
C SER A 170 4.68 -23.85 4.71
N PRO A 171 5.40 -24.89 5.17
CA PRO A 171 6.71 -24.74 5.81
C PRO A 171 7.83 -24.29 4.86
N PHE A 172 7.61 -24.28 3.54
CA PHE A 172 8.60 -23.92 2.52
C PHE A 172 8.26 -22.59 1.81
N HIS A 173 7.75 -21.62 2.55
CA HIS A 173 7.37 -20.32 1.98
C HIS A 173 8.58 -19.48 1.57
N GLN A 174 8.51 -18.88 0.39
CA GLN A 174 9.44 -17.83 -0.02
C GLN A 174 9.27 -16.59 0.87
N LEU A 175 10.36 -15.86 1.10
CA LEU A 175 10.39 -14.68 1.98
C LEU A 175 9.31 -13.64 1.65
N CYS A 176 8.93 -13.49 0.38
CA CYS A 176 7.93 -12.50 -0.03
C CYS A 176 6.56 -12.77 0.60
N TYR A 177 6.07 -14.00 0.49
CA TYR A 177 4.78 -14.40 1.06
C TYR A 177 4.78 -14.33 2.60
N LEU A 178 5.91 -14.63 3.24
CA LEU A 178 6.05 -14.45 4.70
C LEU A 178 5.92 -12.97 5.11
N LYS A 179 6.51 -12.06 4.33
CA LYS A 179 6.38 -10.62 4.55
C LYS A 179 4.94 -10.14 4.34
N GLU A 180 4.25 -10.63 3.30
CA GLU A 180 2.83 -10.33 3.08
C GLU A 180 1.99 -10.74 4.28
N LEU A 181 2.18 -11.98 4.76
CA LEU A 181 1.47 -12.51 5.93
C LEU A 181 1.76 -11.68 7.18
N ALA A 182 3.02 -11.35 7.45
CA ALA A 182 3.41 -10.56 8.61
C ALA A 182 2.82 -9.15 8.60
N LEU A 183 2.84 -8.47 7.45
CA LEU A 183 2.25 -7.14 7.30
C LEU A 183 0.73 -7.17 7.47
N LEU A 184 0.06 -8.11 6.81
CA LEU A 184 -1.39 -8.21 6.87
C LEU A 184 -1.89 -8.55 8.28
N THR A 185 -1.28 -9.55 8.92
CA THR A 185 -1.62 -9.92 10.30
C THR A 185 -1.29 -8.82 11.29
N GLY A 186 -0.21 -8.06 11.07
CA GLY A 186 0.13 -6.88 11.88
C GLY A 186 -0.92 -5.77 11.80
N VAL A 187 -1.39 -5.44 10.60
CA VAL A 187 -2.46 -4.44 10.41
C VAL A 187 -3.76 -4.90 11.04
N ILE A 188 -4.15 -6.18 10.84
CA ILE A 188 -5.35 -6.75 11.45
C ILE A 188 -5.24 -6.69 12.98
N ALA A 189 -4.13 -7.17 13.55
CA ALA A 189 -3.92 -7.18 14.99
C ALA A 189 -4.05 -5.77 15.58
N ARG A 190 -3.43 -4.76 14.96
CA ARG A 190 -3.53 -3.36 15.41
C ARG A 190 -4.93 -2.77 15.25
N ALA A 191 -5.61 -3.06 14.14
CA ALA A 191 -6.99 -2.61 13.95
C ALA A 191 -7.97 -3.24 14.95
N THR A 192 -7.70 -4.48 15.40
CA THR A 192 -8.53 -5.18 16.39
C THR A 192 -8.12 -4.94 17.84
N ASN A 193 -6.98 -4.27 18.08
CA ASN A 193 -6.50 -4.00 19.42
C ASN A 193 -7.33 -2.85 20.02
N GLU A 194 -8.52 -3.19 20.52
CA GLU A 194 -9.30 -2.29 21.36
C GLU A 194 -8.49 -2.02 22.62
N GLY A 195 -7.92 -0.82 22.72
CA GLY A 195 -7.14 -0.39 23.87
C GLY A 195 -7.92 -0.64 25.17
N ARG A 196 -7.51 -1.68 25.89
CA ARG A 196 -7.90 -1.94 27.27
C ARG A 196 -6.88 -1.35 28.22
#